data_AF-W7QDD5-F1
#
_entry.id   AF-W7QDD5-F1
#
_cell.length_a   1.000
_cell.length_b   1.000
_cell.length_c   1.000
_cell.angle_alpha   90.00
_cell.angle_beta   90.00
_cell.angle_gamma   90.00
#
_symmetry.space_group_name_H-M   'P 1'
#
loop_
_entity.id
_entity.type
_entity.pdbx_description
1 polymer ?
#
loop_
_entity_poly.entity_id
_entity_poly.type
_entity_poly.pdbx_seq_one_letter_code
_entity_poly.pdbx_strand_id
1 'polypeptide(L)'
;EAEAARRRTEQEREAREAGVAVLDPSHPPSDADELIMALCRAKQGLLDTRRPDLATQVDRFYSRYCNVMDVLLARFDSSELAFERSRGLVTEVCLGAVDNFTSMAAQARGVMGLDGDFVRRRLEQDGAKLSVEERIALKRRLELIDDTELRLRRLVARNESALTLLDDAAVALARIETGRPQASVATDQALEELRRFIGRAERYGRQR
;
A
#
# COMPACT_ATOMS: atom_id res chain seq x y z
N GLU A 1 15.95 17.94 -16.68
CA GLU A 1 15.19 16.92 -17.46
C GLU A 1 15.60 15.47 -17.16
N ALA A 2 16.91 15.15 -17.11
CA ALA A 2 17.38 13.79 -16.80
C ALA A 2 16.90 13.23 -15.43
N GLU A 3 16.74 14.08 -14.42
CA GLU A 3 16.30 13.66 -13.08
C GLU A 3 14.79 13.37 -13.00
N ALA A 4 13.96 14.14 -13.73
CA ALA A 4 12.53 13.88 -13.86
C ALA A 4 12.25 12.63 -14.70
N ALA A 5 13.07 12.37 -15.73
CA ALA A 5 13.02 11.13 -16.49
C ALA A 5 13.43 9.91 -15.64
N ARG A 6 14.48 10.04 -14.82
CA ARG A 6 14.87 8.99 -13.85
C ARG A 6 13.76 8.71 -12.85
N ARG A 7 13.15 9.74 -12.24
CA ARG A 7 12.01 9.58 -11.32
C ARG A 7 10.80 8.91 -11.97
N ARG A 8 10.48 9.22 -13.24
CA ARG A 8 9.42 8.50 -13.97
C ARG A 8 9.78 7.05 -14.23
N THR A 9 11.03 6.78 -14.59
CA THR A 9 11.51 5.41 -14.84
C THR A 9 11.59 4.59 -13.55
N GLU A 10 11.85 5.24 -12.43
CA GLU A 10 11.88 4.67 -11.08
C GLU A 10 10.46 4.43 -10.56
N GLN A 11 9.52 5.36 -10.79
CA GLN A 11 8.08 5.18 -10.54
C GLN A 11 7.47 4.07 -11.42
N GLU A 12 7.87 3.98 -12.68
CA GLU A 12 7.50 2.86 -13.56
C GLU A 12 8.16 1.55 -13.12
N ARG A 13 9.33 1.59 -12.46
CA ARG A 13 9.98 0.43 -11.86
C ARG A 13 9.34 0.01 -10.53
N GLU A 14 8.90 0.94 -9.71
CA GLU A 14 8.12 0.72 -8.48
C GLU A 14 6.73 0.18 -8.81
N ALA A 15 6.09 0.67 -9.87
CA ALA A 15 4.86 0.09 -10.43
C ALA A 15 5.09 -1.30 -11.07
N ARG A 16 6.35 -1.62 -11.42
CA ARG A 16 6.79 -2.95 -11.88
C ARG A 16 7.21 -3.90 -10.75
N GLU A 17 7.18 -3.48 -9.48
CA GLU A 17 7.08 -4.46 -8.38
C GLU A 17 5.76 -5.21 -8.58
N ALA A 18 5.82 -6.38 -9.22
CA ALA A 18 4.70 -7.05 -9.86
C ALA A 18 3.43 -7.15 -8.97
N GLY A 19 2.28 -6.71 -9.50
CA GLY A 19 0.96 -6.97 -8.91
C GLY A 19 0.34 -5.85 -8.08
N VAL A 20 0.85 -4.61 -8.13
CA VAL A 20 0.21 -3.47 -7.44
C VAL A 20 -1.09 -3.08 -8.14
N ALA A 21 -2.21 -3.25 -7.44
CA ALA A 21 -3.50 -2.73 -7.85
C ALA A 21 -3.56 -1.21 -7.65
N VAL A 22 -3.99 -0.49 -8.68
CA VAL A 22 -4.20 0.96 -8.61
C VAL A 22 -5.54 1.22 -7.94
N LEU A 23 -5.53 1.92 -6.80
CA LEU A 23 -6.75 2.37 -6.13
C LEU A 23 -7.21 3.69 -6.78
N ASP A 24 -8.30 3.68 -7.53
CA ASP A 24 -8.87 4.91 -8.09
C ASP A 24 -9.79 5.60 -7.04
N PRO A 25 -9.44 6.78 -6.51
CA PRO A 25 -10.29 7.47 -5.54
C PRO A 25 -11.65 7.90 -6.09
N SER A 26 -11.78 8.06 -7.42
CA SER A 26 -13.04 8.45 -8.07
C SER A 26 -13.96 7.27 -8.30
N HIS A 27 -13.41 6.07 -8.34
CA HIS A 27 -14.13 4.82 -8.58
C HIS A 27 -13.64 3.75 -7.58
N PRO A 28 -13.97 3.90 -6.27
CA PRO A 28 -13.57 2.92 -5.27
C PRO A 28 -14.16 1.53 -5.59
N PRO A 29 -13.51 0.44 -5.16
CA PRO A 29 -14.05 -0.91 -5.29
C PRO A 29 -15.46 -1.02 -4.69
N SER A 30 -16.32 -1.86 -5.29
CA SER A 30 -17.71 -2.04 -4.84
C SER A 30 -17.84 -2.63 -3.44
N ASP A 31 -16.82 -3.35 -2.99
CA ASP A 31 -16.67 -3.98 -1.68
C ASP A 31 -15.74 -3.19 -0.75
N ALA A 32 -15.46 -1.91 -1.07
CA ALA A 32 -14.60 -1.06 -0.28
C ALA A 32 -15.13 -0.90 1.16
N ASP A 33 -14.32 -1.34 2.12
CA ASP A 33 -14.57 -1.10 3.54
C ASP A 33 -14.14 0.32 3.96
N GLU A 34 -14.33 0.64 5.23
CA GLU A 34 -14.00 1.98 5.76
C GLU A 34 -12.52 2.34 5.59
N LEU A 35 -11.62 1.35 5.66
CA LEU A 35 -10.20 1.55 5.50
C LEU A 35 -9.84 1.84 4.03
N ILE A 36 -10.38 1.08 3.08
CA ILE A 36 -10.21 1.33 1.64
C ILE A 36 -10.74 2.72 1.30
N MET A 37 -11.90 3.10 1.83
CA MET A 37 -12.44 4.45 1.66
C MET A 37 -11.55 5.53 2.27
N ALA A 38 -10.89 5.25 3.40
CA ALA A 38 -9.93 6.18 4.00
C ALA A 38 -8.66 6.31 3.15
N LEU A 39 -8.15 5.22 2.59
CA LEU A 39 -7.05 5.22 1.63
C LEU A 39 -7.40 6.02 0.36
N CYS A 40 -8.62 5.86 -0.18
CA CYS A 40 -9.10 6.68 -1.31
C CYS A 40 -9.03 8.17 -0.99
N ARG A 41 -9.56 8.59 0.16
CA ARG A 41 -9.52 10.00 0.60
C ARG A 41 -8.09 10.51 0.76
N ALA A 42 -7.22 9.71 1.37
CA ALA A 42 -5.82 10.07 1.56
C ALA A 42 -5.07 10.20 0.22
N LYS A 43 -5.30 9.26 -0.72
CA LYS A 43 -4.74 9.31 -2.07
C LYS A 43 -5.22 10.54 -2.83
N GLN A 44 -6.52 10.84 -2.79
CA GLN A 44 -7.06 12.05 -3.41
C GLN A 44 -6.40 13.30 -2.83
N GLY A 45 -6.22 13.38 -1.51
CA GLY A 45 -5.54 14.49 -0.86
C GLY A 45 -4.11 14.70 -1.36
N LEU A 46 -3.36 13.62 -1.62
CA LEU A 46 -2.01 13.69 -2.18
C LEU A 46 -2.02 14.13 -3.65
N LEU A 47 -2.96 13.62 -4.46
CA LEU A 47 -3.14 14.03 -5.86
C LEU A 47 -3.48 15.52 -5.98
N ASP A 48 -4.37 16.01 -5.13
CA ASP A 48 -4.77 17.43 -5.06
C ASP A 48 -3.58 18.35 -4.76
N THR A 49 -2.55 17.84 -4.08
CA THR A 49 -1.32 18.59 -3.74
C THR A 49 -0.21 18.43 -4.78
N ARG A 50 -0.52 17.85 -5.95
CA ARG A 50 0.45 17.57 -7.03
C ARG A 50 1.63 16.70 -6.56
N ARG A 51 1.36 15.74 -5.68
CA ARG A 51 2.33 14.74 -5.18
C ARG A 51 1.99 13.31 -5.63
N PRO A 52 2.03 13.03 -6.95
CA PRO A 52 1.77 11.68 -7.46
C PRO A 52 2.84 10.67 -7.01
N ASP A 53 4.06 11.15 -6.70
CA ASP A 53 5.13 10.36 -6.09
C ASP A 53 4.70 9.75 -4.75
N LEU A 54 3.99 10.52 -3.94
CA LEU A 54 3.49 10.07 -2.64
C LEU A 54 2.20 9.26 -2.78
N ALA A 55 1.33 9.63 -3.73
CA ALA A 55 0.06 8.93 -3.99
C ALA A 55 0.26 7.45 -4.38
N THR A 56 1.38 7.14 -5.06
CA THR A 56 1.73 5.76 -5.47
C THR A 56 1.97 4.84 -4.26
N GLN A 57 2.41 5.37 -3.12
CA GLN A 57 2.55 4.56 -1.89
C GLN A 57 1.21 4.10 -1.34
N VAL A 58 0.12 4.83 -1.61
CA VAL A 58 -1.23 4.41 -1.21
C VAL A 58 -1.67 3.19 -2.01
N ASP A 59 -1.34 3.11 -3.29
CA ASP A 59 -1.60 1.93 -4.13
C ASP A 59 -0.84 0.71 -3.65
N ARG A 60 0.43 0.91 -3.28
CA ARG A 60 1.24 -0.15 -2.66
C ARG A 60 0.56 -0.65 -1.39
N PHE A 61 0.16 0.26 -0.49
CA PHE A 61 -0.54 -0.09 0.76
C PHE A 61 -1.85 -0.83 0.53
N TYR A 62 -2.70 -0.33 -0.35
CA TYR A 62 -3.96 -0.96 -0.71
C TYR A 62 -3.75 -2.41 -1.15
N SER A 63 -2.79 -2.63 -2.04
CA SER A 63 -2.47 -3.98 -2.54
C SER A 63 -2.02 -4.92 -1.42
N ARG A 64 -1.18 -4.46 -0.48
CA ARG A 64 -0.67 -5.31 0.62
C ARG A 64 -1.74 -5.57 1.67
N TYR A 65 -2.59 -4.58 1.93
CA TYR A 65 -3.75 -4.76 2.78
C TYR A 65 -4.69 -5.84 2.23
N CYS A 66 -5.09 -5.75 0.95
CA CYS A 66 -5.91 -6.76 0.31
C CYS A 66 -5.27 -8.15 0.39
N ASN A 67 -3.97 -8.26 0.06
CA ASN A 67 -3.25 -9.53 0.12
C ASN A 67 -3.24 -10.14 1.54
N VAL A 68 -2.95 -9.36 2.58
CA VAL A 68 -2.97 -9.86 3.97
C VAL A 68 -4.37 -10.31 4.37
N MET A 69 -5.40 -9.56 3.99
CA MET A 69 -6.79 -9.90 4.27
C MET A 69 -7.23 -11.20 3.56
N ASP A 70 -6.83 -11.38 2.31
CA ASP A 70 -7.09 -12.60 1.55
C ASP A 70 -6.40 -13.81 2.20
N VAL A 71 -5.15 -13.65 2.63
CA VAL A 71 -4.42 -14.70 3.36
C VAL A 71 -5.10 -15.01 4.70
N LEU A 72 -5.59 -14.00 5.44
CA LEU A 72 -6.33 -14.21 6.68
C LEU A 72 -7.60 -15.04 6.46
N LEU A 73 -8.40 -14.66 5.45
CA LEU A 73 -9.65 -15.35 5.10
C LEU A 73 -9.41 -16.77 4.55
N ALA A 74 -8.29 -17.00 3.88
CA ALA A 74 -7.92 -18.33 3.42
C ALA A 74 -7.49 -19.25 4.56
N ARG A 75 -6.95 -18.69 5.66
CA ARG A 75 -6.36 -19.46 6.76
C ARG A 75 -7.31 -19.67 7.93
N PHE A 76 -8.18 -18.72 8.25
CA PHE A 76 -9.07 -18.82 9.40
C PHE A 76 -10.53 -18.72 8.99
N ASP A 77 -11.40 -19.36 9.76
CA ASP A 77 -12.82 -19.04 9.73
C ASP A 77 -13.06 -17.67 10.41
N SER A 78 -13.94 -16.86 9.84
CA SER A 78 -14.25 -15.53 10.36
C SER A 78 -14.80 -15.51 11.80
N SER A 79 -15.33 -16.64 12.27
CA SER A 79 -15.81 -16.82 13.65
C SER A 79 -14.69 -17.12 14.66
N GLU A 80 -13.46 -17.40 14.20
CA GLU A 80 -12.33 -17.68 15.07
C GLU A 80 -11.80 -16.40 15.73
N LEU A 81 -11.55 -16.45 17.05
CA LEU A 81 -10.93 -15.34 17.78
C LEU A 81 -9.55 -14.96 17.23
N ALA A 82 -8.82 -15.94 16.68
CA ALA A 82 -7.52 -15.69 16.04
C ALA A 82 -7.66 -14.84 14.77
N PHE A 83 -8.72 -15.07 13.98
CA PHE A 83 -9.04 -14.24 12.82
C PHE A 83 -9.33 -12.80 13.25
N GLU A 84 -10.24 -12.61 14.21
CA GLU A 84 -10.62 -11.28 14.68
C GLU A 84 -9.43 -10.48 15.22
N ARG A 85 -8.57 -11.13 16.02
CA ARG A 85 -7.37 -10.49 16.58
C ARG A 85 -6.38 -10.09 15.49
N SER A 86 -6.06 -10.99 14.57
CA SER A 86 -5.12 -10.70 13.48
C SER A 86 -5.65 -9.60 12.56
N ARG A 87 -6.94 -9.66 12.19
CA ARG A 87 -7.62 -8.61 11.42
C ARG A 87 -7.55 -7.26 12.13
N GLY A 88 -7.80 -7.23 13.43
CA GLY A 88 -7.70 -6.01 14.24
C GLY A 88 -6.30 -5.39 14.18
N LEU A 89 -5.26 -6.19 14.39
CA LEU A 89 -3.86 -5.71 14.32
C LEU A 89 -3.49 -5.17 12.94
N VAL A 90 -3.87 -5.88 11.86
CA VAL A 90 -3.64 -5.42 10.49
C VAL A 90 -4.37 -4.10 10.22
N THR A 91 -5.60 -3.98 10.70
CA THR A 91 -6.40 -2.75 10.56
C THR A 91 -5.74 -1.58 11.27
N GLU A 92 -5.26 -1.75 12.51
CA GLU A 92 -4.56 -0.70 13.27
C GLU A 92 -3.29 -0.21 12.56
N VAL A 93 -2.48 -1.13 12.01
CA VAL A 93 -1.29 -0.77 11.22
C VAL A 93 -1.69 0.07 10.01
N CYS A 94 -2.77 -0.31 9.32
CA CYS A 94 -3.23 0.41 8.14
C CYS A 94 -3.85 1.77 8.48
N LEU A 95 -4.56 1.90 9.61
CA LEU A 95 -5.06 3.19 10.10
C LEU A 95 -3.91 4.15 10.42
N GLY A 96 -2.85 3.67 11.06
CA GLY A 96 -1.63 4.47 11.26
C GLY A 96 -0.98 4.93 9.96
N ALA A 97 -1.02 4.12 8.90
CA ALA A 97 -0.55 4.51 7.57
C ALA A 97 -1.47 5.56 6.92
N VAL A 98 -2.79 5.42 7.05
CA VAL A 98 -3.78 6.42 6.60
C VAL A 98 -3.53 7.78 7.26
N ASP A 99 -3.25 7.80 8.56
CA ASP A 99 -2.91 9.03 9.29
C ASP A 99 -1.61 9.66 8.78
N ASN A 100 -0.61 8.83 8.45
CA ASN A 100 0.63 9.31 7.82
C ASN A 100 0.35 9.93 6.45
N PHE A 101 -0.43 9.28 5.58
CA PHE A 101 -0.78 9.82 4.25
C PHE A 101 -1.58 11.12 4.35
N THR A 102 -2.53 11.18 5.27
CA THR A 102 -3.32 12.39 5.55
C THR A 102 -2.42 13.53 6.02
N SER A 103 -1.46 13.23 6.91
CA SER A 103 -0.44 14.17 7.37
C SER A 103 0.49 14.63 6.24
N MET A 104 0.86 13.72 5.32
CA MET A 104 1.66 14.05 4.14
C MET A 104 0.92 15.02 3.22
N ALA A 105 -0.36 14.75 2.94
CA ALA A 105 -1.19 15.65 2.14
C ALA A 105 -1.34 17.03 2.80
N ALA A 106 -1.56 17.10 4.11
CA ALA A 106 -1.65 18.36 4.85
C ALA A 106 -0.33 19.17 4.77
N GLN A 107 0.82 18.51 4.94
CA GLN A 107 2.13 19.15 4.83
C GLN A 107 2.44 19.63 3.42
N ALA A 108 2.20 18.79 2.41
CA ALA A 108 2.39 19.15 1.00
C ALA A 108 1.50 20.34 0.61
N ARG A 109 0.24 20.37 1.06
CA ARG A 109 -0.68 21.48 0.84
C ARG A 109 -0.16 22.80 1.42
N GLY A 110 0.45 22.75 2.60
CA GLY A 110 0.99 23.94 3.28
C GLY A 110 2.10 24.66 2.51
N VAL A 111 2.84 23.95 1.65
CA VAL A 111 3.93 24.51 0.84
C VAL A 111 3.63 24.60 -0.66
N MET A 112 2.48 24.10 -1.11
CA MET A 112 2.12 24.02 -2.53
C MET A 112 2.16 25.38 -3.27
N GLY A 113 1.92 26.48 -2.56
CA GLY A 113 1.99 27.84 -3.11
C GLY A 113 3.39 28.48 -3.09
N LEU A 114 4.38 27.82 -2.47
CA LEU A 114 5.75 28.30 -2.36
C LEU A 114 6.55 27.71 -3.54
N ASP A 115 6.57 28.40 -4.68
CA ASP A 115 7.35 27.99 -5.85
C ASP A 115 8.86 28.05 -5.55
N GLY A 116 9.41 26.93 -5.06
CA GLY A 116 10.80 26.83 -4.63
C GLY A 116 11.81 27.08 -5.76
N ASP A 117 11.48 26.68 -6.99
CA ASP A 117 12.35 26.88 -8.15
C ASP A 117 12.35 28.34 -8.59
N PHE A 118 11.22 29.03 -8.52
CA PHE A 118 11.18 30.49 -8.66
C PHE A 118 12.00 31.18 -7.57
N VAL A 119 11.80 30.82 -6.30
CA VAL A 119 12.51 31.44 -5.17
C VAL A 119 14.03 31.25 -5.29
N ARG A 120 14.48 30.05 -5.64
CA ARG A 120 15.90 29.75 -5.86
C ARG A 120 16.47 30.58 -7.01
N ARG A 121 15.82 30.59 -8.18
CA ARG A 121 16.23 31.40 -9.34
C ARG A 121 16.30 32.89 -9.01
N ARG A 122 15.32 33.42 -8.28
CA ARG A 122 15.27 34.82 -7.87
C ARG A 122 16.43 35.20 -6.96
N LEU A 123 16.78 34.33 -6.00
CA LEU A 123 17.93 34.52 -5.13
C LEU A 123 19.27 34.45 -5.88
N GLU A 124 19.38 33.55 -6.86
CA GLU A 124 20.59 33.39 -7.67
C GLU A 124 20.82 34.56 -8.65
N GLN A 125 19.77 34.98 -9.36
CA GLN A 125 19.88 35.98 -10.44
C GLN A 125 19.92 37.41 -9.93
N ASP A 126 19.09 37.72 -8.92
CA ASP A 126 18.88 39.09 -8.44
C ASP A 126 19.36 39.28 -7.00
N GLY A 127 19.99 38.28 -6.39
CA GLY A 127 20.41 38.28 -4.99
C GLY A 127 21.07 39.58 -4.57
N ALA A 128 22.01 40.10 -5.37
CA ALA A 128 22.74 41.34 -5.10
C ALA A 128 21.90 42.62 -5.21
N LYS A 129 20.80 42.60 -5.97
CA LYS A 129 19.88 43.73 -6.19
C LYS A 129 18.70 43.74 -5.21
N LEU A 130 18.40 42.61 -4.58
CA LEU A 130 17.35 42.49 -3.58
C LEU A 130 17.71 43.25 -2.30
N SER A 131 16.70 43.84 -1.67
CA SER A 131 16.84 44.33 -0.30
C SER A 131 17.18 43.19 0.67
N VAL A 132 17.76 43.55 1.82
CA VAL A 132 18.07 42.58 2.88
C VAL A 132 16.80 41.85 3.34
N GLU A 133 15.69 42.58 3.50
CA GLU A 133 14.40 42.04 3.94
C GLU A 133 13.83 41.04 2.93
N GLU A 134 13.80 41.38 1.63
CA GLU A 134 13.35 40.45 0.59
C GLU A 134 14.21 39.18 0.56
N ARG A 135 15.53 39.32 0.69
CA ARG A 135 16.45 38.19 0.70
C ARG A 135 16.18 37.26 1.90
N ILE A 136 15.93 37.83 3.08
CA ILE A 136 15.58 37.06 4.28
C ILE A 136 14.25 36.32 4.08
N ALA A 137 13.22 37.01 3.55
CA ALA A 137 11.91 36.41 3.31
C ALA A 137 11.98 35.24 2.30
N LEU A 138 12.74 35.40 1.21
CA LEU A 138 12.94 34.34 0.20
C LEU A 138 13.69 33.14 0.77
N LYS A 139 14.76 33.36 1.56
CA LYS A 139 15.46 32.28 2.26
C LYS A 139 14.53 31.53 3.20
N ARG A 140 13.71 32.24 3.97
CA ARG A 140 12.74 31.63 4.87
C ARG A 140 11.71 30.76 4.14
N ARG A 141 11.27 31.19 2.94
CA ARG A 141 10.38 30.36 2.10
C ARG A 141 11.05 29.06 1.66
N LEU A 142 12.33 29.09 1.29
CA LEU A 142 13.07 27.86 0.95
C LEU A 142 13.20 26.93 2.17
N GLU A 143 13.55 27.47 3.34
CA GLU A 143 13.63 26.68 4.58
C GLU A 143 12.31 25.95 4.87
N LEU A 144 11.16 26.61 4.70
CA LEU A 144 9.85 25.98 4.90
C LEU A 144 9.58 24.83 3.93
N ILE A 145 10.03 24.94 2.68
CA ILE A 145 9.93 23.88 1.68
C ILE A 145 10.84 22.72 2.07
N ASP A 146 12.10 23.00 2.36
CA ASP A 146 13.11 21.98 2.68
C ASP A 146 12.75 21.21 3.96
N ASP A 147 12.28 21.91 5.00
CA ASP A 147 11.80 21.30 6.24
C ASP A 147 10.59 20.39 5.99
N THR A 148 9.68 20.82 5.11
CA THR A 148 8.52 20.01 4.71
C THR A 148 8.96 18.76 3.97
N GLU A 149 9.85 18.86 2.99
CA GLU A 149 10.37 17.70 2.27
C GLU A 149 11.10 16.72 3.20
N LEU A 150 11.87 17.21 4.18
CA LEU A 150 12.51 16.36 5.17
C LEU A 150 11.50 15.59 6.02
N ARG A 151 10.41 16.24 6.44
CA ARG A 151 9.34 15.59 7.20
C ARG A 151 8.58 14.57 6.35
N LEU A 152 8.28 14.90 5.10
CA LEU A 152 7.64 13.97 4.17
C LEU A 152 8.50 12.72 3.98
N ARG A 153 9.81 12.85 3.79
CA ARG A 153 10.73 11.69 3.70
C ARG A 153 10.70 10.80 4.93
N ARG A 154 10.54 11.36 6.14
CA ARG A 154 10.39 10.56 7.37
C ARG A 154 9.08 9.78 7.39
N LEU A 155 7.99 10.37 6.90
CA LEU A 155 6.70 9.68 6.78
C LEU A 155 6.76 8.58 5.72
N VAL A 156 7.43 8.81 4.59
CA VAL A 156 7.70 7.77 3.59
C VAL A 156 8.45 6.58 4.20
N ALA A 157 9.52 6.83 4.96
CA ALA A 157 10.27 5.74 5.60
C ALA A 157 9.44 4.95 6.62
N ARG A 158 8.55 5.61 7.37
CA ARG A 158 7.62 4.95 8.29
C ARG A 158 6.61 4.08 7.54
N ASN A 159 6.07 4.58 6.44
CA ASN A 159 5.15 3.85 5.58
C ASN A 159 5.82 2.61 4.98
N GLU A 160 7.07 2.70 4.53
CA GLU A 160 7.82 1.54 4.04
C GLU A 160 8.03 0.46 5.12
N SER A 161 8.29 0.89 6.35
CA SER A 161 8.39 -0.03 7.49
C SER A 161 7.07 -0.76 7.75
N ALA A 162 5.95 -0.05 7.65
CA ALA A 162 4.62 -0.63 7.82
C ALA A 162 4.23 -1.56 6.65
N LEU A 163 4.62 -1.25 5.40
CA LEU A 163 4.48 -2.19 4.27
C LEU A 163 5.22 -3.50 4.54
N THR A 164 6.47 -3.41 5.00
CA THR A 164 7.28 -4.58 5.34
C THR A 164 6.60 -5.44 6.43
N LEU A 165 6.03 -4.80 7.45
CA LEU A 165 5.27 -5.51 8.50
C LEU A 165 4.03 -6.22 7.96
N LEU A 166 3.34 -5.63 6.98
CA LEU A 166 2.20 -6.29 6.31
C LEU A 166 2.68 -7.50 5.50
N ASP A 167 3.78 -7.38 4.78
CA ASP A 167 4.36 -8.50 4.02
C ASP A 167 4.82 -9.64 4.96
N ASP A 168 5.50 -9.30 6.05
CA ASP A 168 5.90 -10.26 7.09
C ASP A 168 4.68 -10.96 7.71
N ALA A 169 3.61 -10.21 7.98
CA ALA A 169 2.36 -10.76 8.48
C ALA A 169 1.73 -11.74 7.47
N ALA A 170 1.64 -11.37 6.19
CA ALA A 170 1.14 -12.26 5.14
C ALA A 170 1.95 -13.56 5.07
N VAL A 171 3.29 -13.47 5.09
CA VAL A 171 4.18 -14.64 5.04
C VAL A 171 4.01 -15.50 6.30
N ALA A 172 3.92 -14.90 7.48
CA ALA A 172 3.75 -15.64 8.73
C ALA A 172 2.39 -16.35 8.78
N LEU A 173 1.30 -15.66 8.42
CA LEU A 173 -0.05 -16.21 8.37
C LEU A 173 -0.17 -17.34 7.35
N ALA A 174 0.47 -17.21 6.19
CA ALA A 174 0.49 -18.24 5.17
C ALA A 174 1.15 -19.55 5.63
N ARG A 175 2.02 -19.51 6.66
CA ARG A 175 2.66 -20.70 7.26
C ARG A 175 1.83 -21.33 8.37
N ILE A 176 0.76 -20.68 8.84
CA ILE A 176 -0.09 -21.25 9.88
C ILE A 176 -0.84 -22.43 9.28
N GLU A 177 -0.51 -23.63 9.77
CA GLU A 177 -1.31 -24.83 9.57
C GLU A 177 -2.53 -24.75 10.49
N THR A 178 -3.54 -24.01 10.05
CA THR A 178 -4.88 -24.14 10.64
C THR A 178 -5.46 -25.48 10.20
N GLY A 179 -6.29 -26.11 11.03
CA GLY A 179 -6.82 -27.48 10.86
C GLY A 179 -7.71 -27.71 9.63
N ARG A 180 -7.63 -26.88 8.58
CA ARG A 180 -8.06 -27.21 7.22
C ARG A 180 -6.84 -27.59 6.35
N PRO A 181 -6.33 -28.83 6.44
CA PRO A 181 -5.74 -29.41 5.26
C PRO A 181 -6.89 -29.59 4.27
N GLN A 182 -6.93 -28.80 3.20
CA GLN A 182 -7.88 -29.03 2.09
C GLN A 182 -7.73 -30.43 1.47
N ALA A 183 -6.72 -31.22 1.84
CA ALA A 183 -6.43 -32.48 1.17
C ALA A 183 -5.54 -33.45 1.98
N SER A 184 -5.94 -33.85 3.20
CA SER A 184 -5.29 -35.02 3.83
C SER A 184 -6.31 -36.09 4.17
N VAL A 185 -7.22 -35.83 5.10
CA VAL A 185 -8.20 -36.86 5.52
C VAL A 185 -9.25 -37.12 4.43
N ALA A 186 -9.77 -36.06 3.78
CA ALA A 186 -10.76 -36.20 2.71
C ALA A 186 -10.18 -36.80 1.42
N THR A 187 -8.88 -36.60 1.15
CA THR A 187 -8.22 -37.11 -0.06
C THR A 187 -7.91 -38.59 0.03
N ASP A 188 -7.44 -39.06 1.19
CA ASP A 188 -7.22 -40.49 1.42
C ASP A 188 -8.54 -41.26 1.41
N GLN A 189 -9.60 -40.67 1.98
CA GLN A 189 -10.94 -41.25 1.98
C GLN A 189 -11.57 -41.24 0.57
N ALA A 190 -11.43 -40.16 -0.18
CA ALA A 190 -11.86 -40.09 -1.58
C ALA A 190 -11.07 -41.04 -2.50
N LEU A 191 -9.77 -41.23 -2.26
CA LEU A 191 -8.93 -42.21 -2.97
C LEU A 191 -9.35 -43.65 -2.66
N GLU A 192 -9.72 -43.95 -1.41
CA GLU A 192 -10.22 -45.27 -1.04
C GLU A 192 -11.59 -45.55 -1.65
N GLU A 193 -12.49 -44.56 -1.70
CA GLU A 193 -13.77 -44.66 -2.38
C GLU A 193 -13.62 -44.82 -3.90
N LEU A 194 -12.71 -44.08 -4.52
CA LEU A 194 -12.38 -44.22 -5.94
C LEU A 194 -11.82 -45.62 -6.26
N ARG A 195 -10.93 -46.16 -5.41
CA ARG A 195 -10.41 -47.54 -5.53
C ARG A 195 -11.52 -48.58 -5.40
N ARG A 196 -12.45 -48.41 -4.44
CA ARG A 196 -13.62 -49.31 -4.29
C ARG A 196 -14.60 -49.20 -5.47
N PHE A 197 -14.71 -48.03 -6.10
CA PHE A 197 -15.50 -47.86 -7.31
C PHE A 197 -14.89 -48.60 -8.50
N ILE A 198 -13.59 -48.42 -8.76
CA ILE A 198 -12.86 -49.10 -9.84
C ILE A 198 -12.89 -50.62 -9.67
N GLY A 199 -12.63 -51.14 -8.46
CA GLY A 199 -12.68 -52.58 -8.19
C GLY A 199 -14.08 -53.21 -8.31
N ARG A 200 -15.15 -52.41 -8.21
CA ARG A 200 -16.52 -52.86 -8.49
C ARG A 200 -16.85 -52.79 -9.99
N ALA A 201 -16.34 -51.80 -10.71
CA ALA A 201 -16.54 -51.66 -12.15
C ALA A 201 -15.95 -52.84 -12.94
N GLU A 202 -14.82 -53.40 -12.51
CA GLU A 202 -14.23 -54.60 -13.13
C GLU A 202 -15.09 -55.86 -12.99
N ARG A 203 -15.98 -55.95 -11.98
CA ARG A 203 -16.91 -57.07 -11.81
C ARG A 203 -18.10 -57.00 -12.76
N TYR A 204 -18.51 -55.81 -13.19
CA TYR A 204 -19.59 -55.63 -14.17
C TYR A 204 -19.14 -55.90 -15.62
N GLY A 205 -17.82 -55.99 -15.87
CA GLY A 205 -17.27 -56.30 -17.20
C GLY A 205 -17.11 -57.79 -17.52
N ARG A 206 -17.35 -58.72 -16.57
CA ARG A 206 -17.18 -60.18 -16.76
C ARG A 206 -18.50 -60.98 -16.87
N GLN A 207 -19.63 -60.29 -16.94
CA GLN A 207 -20.91 -60.90 -17.32
C GLN A 207 -21.43 -60.25 -18.61
N ARG A 208 -20.72 -60.52 -19.70
CA ARG A 208 -21.26 -60.63 -21.06
C ARG A 208 -20.43 -61.65 -21.83
#